data_AF-A0ABD0R936-F1
#
_entry.id   AF-A0ABD0R936-F1
#
_cell.length_a   1.000
_cell.length_b   1.000
_cell.length_c   1.000
_cell.angle_alpha   90.00
_cell.angle_beta   90.00
_cell.angle_gamma   90.00
#
_symmetry.space_group_name_H-M   'P 1'
#
loop_
_entity.id
_entity.type
_entity.pdbx_description
1 polymer ?
#
loop_
_entity_poly.entity_id
_entity_poly.type
_entity_poly.pdbx_seq_one_letter_code
_entity_poly.pdbx_strand_id
1 'polypeptide(L)' 'ETAKTCKKLNIPFPEVNIPSEDEEKPKDFYVFKGQNAPTVIHIPLFNVVNCGG' A
#
# COMPACT_ATOMS: atom_id res chain seq x y z
N GLU A 1 -0.76 2.88 -9.14
CA GLU A 1 0.09 2.90 -10.34
C GLU A 1 1.22 1.88 -10.34
N THR A 2 2.19 1.88 -9.41
CA THR A 2 3.32 0.93 -9.39
C THR A 2 2.92 -0.55 -9.49
N ALA A 3 1.98 -1.01 -8.65
CA ALA A 3 1.50 -2.40 -8.69
C ALA A 3 0.92 -2.78 -10.07
N LYS A 4 0.22 -1.85 -10.74
CA LYS A 4 -0.33 -2.08 -12.09
C LYS A 4 0.79 -2.20 -13.13
N THR A 5 1.83 -1.37 -13.03
CA THR A 5 2.99 -1.42 -13.92
C THR A 5 3.79 -2.71 -13.71
N CYS A 6 4.05 -3.11 -12.47
CA CYS A 6 4.72 -4.37 -12.16
C CYS A 6 3.94 -5.57 -12.74
N LYS A 7 2.61 -5.58 -12.62
CA LYS A 7 1.76 -6.60 -13.23
C LYS A 7 1.88 -6.63 -14.76
N LYS A 8 1.88 -5.47 -15.43
CA LYS A 8 2.04 -5.38 -16.90
C LYS A 8 3.42 -5.87 -17.38
N LEU A 9 4.46 -5.67 -16.57
CA LEU A 9 5.84 -6.04 -16.90
C LEU A 9 6.25 -7.42 -16.37
N ASN A 10 5.33 -8.18 -15.76
CA ASN A 10 5.60 -9.46 -15.09
C ASN A 10 6.69 -9.38 -14.01
N ILE A 11 6.79 -8.24 -13.32
CA ILE A 11 7.70 -8.06 -12.19
C ILE A 11 6.97 -8.53 -10.92
N PRO A 12 7.54 -9.45 -10.13
CA PRO A 12 6.95 -9.86 -8.85
C PRO A 12 6.74 -8.67 -7.92
N PHE A 13 5.50 -8.45 -7.50
CA PHE A 13 5.12 -7.36 -6.62
C PHE A 13 3.93 -7.83 -5.76
N PRO A 14 3.85 -7.47 -4.47
CA PRO A 14 2.76 -7.91 -3.62
C PRO A 14 1.42 -7.33 -4.08
N GLU A 15 0.34 -8.02 -3.76
CA GLU A 15 -0.99 -7.48 -3.99
C GLU A 15 -1.23 -6.27 -3.08
N VAL A 16 -1.69 -5.18 -3.68
CA VAL A 16 -2.01 -3.94 -2.97
C VAL A 16 -3.52 -3.85 -2.88
N ASN A 17 -4.06 -4.13 -1.69
CA ASN A 17 -5.47 -4.00 -1.38
C ASN A 17 -5.63 -3.08 -0.17
N ILE A 18 -6.16 -1.88 -0.40
CA ILE A 18 -6.47 -0.89 0.63
C ILE A 18 -8.00 -0.80 0.69
N PRO A 19 -8.62 -1.03 1.87
CA PRO A 19 -10.06 -0.84 2.03
C PRO A 19 -10.49 0.58 1.70
N SER A 20 -11.69 0.77 1.16
CA SER A 20 -12.19 2.12 0.81
C SER A 20 -12.26 3.07 2.02
N GLU A 21 -12.53 2.56 3.22
CA GLU A 21 -12.49 3.36 4.46
C GLU A 21 -11.09 3.91 4.76
N ASP A 22 -10.06 3.12 4.47
CA ASP A 22 -8.65 3.48 4.65
C ASP A 22 -8.15 4.44 3.53
N GLU A 23 -8.91 4.62 2.44
CA GLU A 23 -8.62 5.64 1.42
C GLU A 23 -9.01 7.05 1.88
N GLU A 24 -10.13 7.18 2.62
CA GLU A 24 -10.57 8.46 3.20
C GLU A 24 -9.83 8.79 4.51
N LYS A 25 -9.50 7.76 5.29
CA LYS A 25 -8.82 7.89 6.58
C LYS A 25 -7.61 6.94 6.65
N PRO A 26 -6.49 7.31 6.02
CA PRO A 26 -5.34 6.42 5.97
C PRO A 26 -4.78 6.10 7.35
N LYS A 27 -4.35 4.86 7.54
CA LYS A 27 -3.57 4.42 8.71
C LYS A 27 -2.15 4.96 8.66
N ASP A 28 -1.43 4.80 9.78
CA ASP A 28 -0.03 5.16 9.91
C ASP A 28 0.87 4.44 8.90
N PHE A 29 0.66 3.13 8.70
CA PHE A 29 1.32 2.35 7.65
C PHE A 29 0.50 1.14 7.21
N TYR A 30 0.87 0.59 6.06
CA TYR A 30 0.35 -0.66 5.49
C TYR A 30 1.50 -1.60 5.16
N VAL A 31 1.30 -2.89 5.37
CA VAL A 31 2.28 -3.93 5.03
C VAL A 31 1.66 -4.87 4.00
N PHE A 32 2.22 -4.87 2.79
CA PHE A 32 1.82 -5.77 1.73
C PHE A 32 2.85 -6.89 1.58
N LYS A 33 2.40 -8.13 1.76
CA LYS A 33 3.21 -9.34 1.62
C LYS A 33 2.75 -10.12 0.41
N GLY A 34 3.70 -10.67 -0.35
CA GLY A 34 3.41 -11.53 -1.48
C GLY A 34 4.32 -12.76 -1.48
N GLN A 35 3.87 -13.83 -2.10
CA GLN A 35 4.69 -15.03 -2.30
C GLN A 35 5.71 -14.75 -3.42
N ASN A 36 7.00 -14.98 -3.15
CA ASN A 36 8.10 -14.68 -4.09
C ASN A 36 8.13 -13.22 -4.58
N ALA A 37 7.65 -12.28 -3.77
CA ALA A 37 7.62 -10.86 -4.04
C ALA A 37 8.25 -10.09 -2.86
N PRO A 38 8.75 -8.86 -3.07
CA PRO A 38 9.23 -8.04 -1.97
C PRO A 38 8.09 -7.74 -0.98
N THR A 39 8.44 -7.61 0.30
CA THR A 39 7.53 -6.99 1.27
C THR A 39 7.56 -5.48 1.08
N VAL A 40 6.37 -4.87 0.95
CA VAL A 40 6.23 -3.42 0.77
C VAL A 40 5.61 -2.82 2.02
N ILE A 41 6.30 -1.85 2.62
CA ILE A 41 5.76 -1.02 3.70
C ILE A 41 5.40 0.33 3.09
N HIS A 42 4.12 0.69 3.12
CA HIS A 42 3.62 1.97 2.65
C HIS A 42 3.25 2.84 3.85
N ILE A 43 3.87 4.01 3.96
CA ILE A 43 3.64 4.96 5.05
C ILE A 43 3.03 6.23 4.43
N PRO A 44 1.71 6.44 4.52
CA PRO A 44 1.08 7.66 4.02
C PRO A 44 1.57 8.88 4.79
N LEU A 45 1.86 9.96 4.06
CA LEU A 45 2.27 11.23 4.66
C LEU A 45 1.14 11.85 5.50
N PHE A 46 -0.08 11.83 4.94
CA PHE A 46 -1.30 12.24 5.62
C PHE A 46 -2.06 10.98 6.06
N ASN A 47 -2.30 10.87 7.36
CA ASN A 47 -2.98 9.74 7.98
C ASN A 47 -3.71 10.23 9.24
N VAL A 48 -4.51 9.34 9.83
CA VAL A 48 -5.31 9.64 11.03
C VAL A 48 -4.49 10.06 12.24
N VAL A 49 -3.22 9.64 12.32
CA VAL A 49 -2.33 9.98 13.45
C VAL A 49 -1.71 11.36 13.27
N ASN A 50 -1.22 11.66 12.07
CA ASN A 50 -0.51 12.91 11.77
C ASN A 50 -1.46 14.10 11.53
N CYS A 51 -2.72 13.84 11.17
CA CYS A 51 -3.69 14.88 10.81
C CYS A 51 -4.90 14.93 11.75
N GLY A 52 -4.98 14.04 12.74
CA GLY A 52 -6.05 14.00 13.75
C GLY A 52 -5.82 14.94 14.94
N GLY A 53 -5.01 15.99 14.77
CA GLY A 53 -4.78 17.03 15.77
C GLY A 53 -5.90 18.06 15.81
#